data_AF-A0A7H4LZS7-F1
#
_entry.id   AF-A0A7H4LZS7-F1
#
_cell.length_a   1.000
_cell.length_b   1.000
_cell.length_c   1.000
_cell.angle_alpha   90.00
_cell.angle_beta   90.00
_cell.angle_gamma   90.00
#
_symmetry.space_group_name_H-M   'P 1'
#
loop_
_entity.id
_entity.type
_entity.pdbx_description
1 polymer ?
#
loop_
_entity_poly.entity_id
_entity_poly.type
_entity_poly.pdbx_seq_one_letter_code
_entity_poly.pdbx_strand_id
1 'polypeptide(L)'
;MAAANLHLTLAFLGEVSADKQRALSAMAGRIRQPGFTLTLDDAGQWLRSRVVWLGTRQPPRGVLQLANMLRAQAARSGCYQSPQPFHPHITLLRDARHAVPIPPPGFSWAFAVNEFVLYESSFSRGRTRYQALERYPFDKES
;
A
#
# COMPACT_ATOMS: atom_id res chain seq x y z
N MET A 1 15.62 8.50 1.43
CA MET A 1 14.33 8.17 2.08
C MET A 1 14.59 7.71 3.49
N ALA A 2 13.69 7.99 4.44
CA ALA A 2 13.76 7.33 5.75
C ALA A 2 13.23 5.91 5.60
N ALA A 3 13.95 4.89 6.10
CA ALA A 3 13.50 3.49 6.08
C ALA A 3 12.10 3.30 6.69
N ALA A 4 11.73 4.18 7.64
CA ALA A 4 10.41 4.24 8.27
C ALA A 4 9.24 4.53 7.31
N ASN A 5 9.50 4.93 6.07
CA ASN A 5 8.47 5.27 5.09
C ASN A 5 8.22 4.15 4.06
N LEU A 6 8.84 2.98 4.18
CA LEU A 6 8.57 1.86 3.28
C LEU A 6 7.21 1.23 3.63
N HIS A 7 6.29 1.24 2.66
CA HIS A 7 4.95 0.68 2.79
C HIS A 7 4.41 0.25 1.43
N LEU A 8 3.41 -0.64 1.45
CA LEU A 8 2.61 -1.03 0.30
C LEU A 8 1.23 -0.37 0.45
N THR A 9 0.90 0.56 -0.45
CA THR A 9 -0.36 1.31 -0.38
C THR A 9 -1.51 0.49 -0.96
N LEU A 10 -2.55 0.22 -0.17
CA LEU A 10 -3.74 -0.53 -0.61
C LEU A 10 -4.78 0.36 -1.31
N ALA A 11 -5.03 1.55 -0.75
CA ALA A 11 -5.94 2.56 -1.29
C ALA A 11 -5.45 3.95 -0.88
N PHE A 12 -5.47 4.91 -1.80
CA PHE A 12 -5.16 6.32 -1.49
C PHE A 12 -6.46 7.09 -1.34
N LEU A 13 -6.70 7.70 -0.18
CA LEU A 13 -7.96 8.38 0.13
C LEU A 13 -7.98 9.85 -0.31
N GLY A 14 -6.81 10.44 -0.57
CA GLY A 14 -6.66 11.88 -0.79
C GLY A 14 -6.86 12.68 0.49
N GLU A 15 -7.17 13.96 0.34
CA GLU A 15 -7.61 14.81 1.46
C GLU A 15 -9.08 14.52 1.75
N VAL A 16 -9.38 14.18 3.01
CA VAL A 16 -10.73 13.84 3.47
C VAL A 16 -11.06 14.61 4.74
N SER A 17 -12.33 14.99 4.93
CA SER A 17 -12.78 15.58 6.18
C SER A 17 -12.69 14.57 7.33
N ALA A 18 -12.63 15.06 8.58
CA ALA A 18 -12.62 14.20 9.76
C ALA A 18 -13.84 13.26 9.80
N ASP A 19 -15.02 13.74 9.41
CA ASP A 19 -16.25 12.93 9.37
C ASP A 19 -16.13 11.79 8.36
N LYS A 20 -15.59 12.09 7.17
CA LYS A 20 -15.36 11.08 6.13
C LYS A 20 -14.28 10.09 6.56
N GLN A 21 -13.21 10.55 7.21
CA GLN A 21 -12.18 9.69 7.78
C GLN A 21 -12.78 8.71 8.80
N ARG A 22 -13.59 9.18 9.76
CA ARG A 22 -14.26 8.30 10.74
C ARG A 22 -15.17 7.28 10.06
N ALA A 23 -15.93 7.68 9.04
CA ALA A 23 -16.80 6.78 8.29
C ALA A 23 -16.00 5.69 7.54
N LEU A 24 -14.91 6.06 6.87
CA LEU A 24 -14.01 5.13 6.18
C LEU A 24 -13.33 4.17 7.16
N SER A 25 -12.87 4.67 8.30
CA SER A 25 -12.31 3.85 9.38
C SER A 25 -13.29 2.80 9.89
N ALA A 26 -14.52 3.22 10.19
CA ALA A 26 -15.57 2.30 10.65
C ALA A 26 -15.90 1.21 9.62
N MET A 27 -15.82 1.51 8.31
CA MET A 27 -15.98 0.50 7.26
C MET A 27 -14.78 -0.44 7.15
N ALA A 28 -13.56 0.08 7.27
CA ALA A 28 -12.34 -0.72 7.28
C ALA A 28 -12.32 -1.69 8.47
N GLY A 29 -12.76 -1.26 9.65
CA GLY A 29 -12.86 -2.08 10.86
C GLY A 29 -13.84 -3.25 10.78
N ARG A 30 -14.69 -3.32 9.75
CA ARG A 30 -15.60 -4.46 9.50
C ARG A 30 -15.00 -5.52 8.59
N ILE A 31 -13.83 -5.26 7.99
CA ILE A 31 -13.16 -6.23 7.15
C ILE A 31 -12.67 -7.39 8.03
N ARG A 32 -13.01 -8.61 7.63
CA ARG A 32 -12.56 -9.86 8.24
C ARG A 32 -11.95 -10.70 7.14
N GLN A 33 -10.68 -11.05 7.32
CA GLN A 33 -9.94 -11.91 6.42
C GLN A 33 -8.78 -12.54 7.19
N PRO A 34 -8.33 -13.75 6.81
CA PRO A 34 -7.10 -14.30 7.35
C PRO A 34 -5.89 -13.46 6.95
N GLY A 35 -4.82 -13.58 7.72
CA GLY A 35 -3.49 -13.15 7.31
C GLY A 35 -3.06 -13.81 5.99
N PHE A 36 -1.97 -13.30 5.41
CA PHE A 36 -1.38 -13.89 4.22
C PHE A 36 0.12 -13.64 4.18
N THR A 37 0.89 -14.51 3.53
CA THR A 37 2.32 -14.29 3.28
C THR A 37 2.50 -13.46 2.01
N LEU A 38 3.28 -12.38 2.10
CA LEU A 38 3.75 -11.61 0.95
C LEU A 38 5.20 -11.95 0.66
N THR A 39 5.49 -12.34 -0.58
CA THR A 39 6.86 -12.59 -1.05
C THR A 39 7.27 -11.46 -1.98
N LEU A 40 8.32 -10.72 -1.60
CA LEU A 40 8.95 -9.75 -2.49
C LEU A 40 10.01 -10.47 -3.32
N ASP A 41 9.70 -10.73 -4.58
CA ASP A 41 10.52 -11.42 -5.57
C ASP A 41 10.58 -10.67 -6.91
N ASP A 42 10.09 -9.42 -6.94
CA ASP A 42 10.14 -8.57 -8.12
C ASP A 42 10.57 -7.14 -7.80
N ALA A 43 11.28 -6.55 -8.73
CA ALA A 43 11.72 -5.17 -8.67
C ALA A 43 11.63 -4.57 -10.06
N GLY A 44 11.37 -3.27 -10.11
CA GLY A 44 11.30 -2.60 -11.40
C GLY A 44 11.34 -1.09 -11.28
N GLN A 45 11.22 -0.46 -12.43
CA GLN A 45 11.13 0.97 -12.56
C GLN A 45 9.95 1.35 -13.45
N TRP A 46 9.14 2.27 -12.97
CA TRP A 46 8.15 2.96 -13.79
C TRP A 46 8.69 4.34 -14.16
N LEU A 47 9.22 4.48 -15.38
CA LEU A 47 9.84 5.72 -15.86
C LEU A 47 8.85 6.89 -15.88
N ARG A 48 7.59 6.63 -16.30
CA ARG A 48 6.54 7.67 -16.38
C ARG A 48 6.23 8.29 -15.00
N SER A 49 6.18 7.47 -13.95
CA SER A 49 5.96 7.93 -12.57
C SER A 49 7.25 8.21 -11.81
N ARG A 50 8.42 7.94 -12.41
CA ARG A 50 9.76 8.15 -11.84
C ARG A 50 9.96 7.41 -10.53
N VAL A 51 9.45 6.18 -10.45
CA VAL A 51 9.49 5.34 -9.26
C VAL A 51 10.29 4.07 -9.52
N VAL A 52 11.20 3.74 -8.60
CA VAL A 52 11.76 2.38 -8.47
C VAL A 52 11.02 1.69 -7.34
N TRP A 53 10.63 0.45 -7.56
CA TRP A 53 9.75 -0.29 -6.67
C TRP A 53 10.23 -1.72 -6.42
N LEU A 54 9.82 -2.27 -5.28
CA LEU A 54 9.77 -3.71 -4.99
C LEU A 54 8.32 -4.18 -5.06
N GLY A 55 8.12 -5.42 -5.46
CA GLY A 55 6.81 -6.01 -5.61
C GLY A 55 6.89 -7.53 -5.59
N THR A 56 5.82 -8.13 -6.07
CA THR A 56 5.62 -9.58 -6.09
C THR A 56 5.20 -9.98 -7.50
N ARG A 57 5.80 -11.03 -8.06
CA ARG A 57 5.44 -11.60 -9.37
C ARG A 57 4.08 -12.29 -9.31
N GLN A 58 3.82 -12.97 -8.20
CA GLN A 58 2.58 -13.71 -7.94
C GLN A 58 1.88 -13.16 -6.69
N PRO A 59 1.12 -12.06 -6.82
CA PRO A 59 0.49 -11.44 -5.66
C PRO A 59 -0.50 -12.39 -4.97
N PRO A 60 -0.40 -12.57 -3.64
CA PRO A 60 -1.35 -13.36 -2.88
C PRO A 60 -2.78 -12.85 -3.07
N ARG A 61 -3.76 -13.76 -3.10
CA ARG A 61 -5.18 -13.36 -3.24
C ARG A 61 -5.62 -12.38 -2.13
N GLY A 62 -5.11 -12.57 -0.91
CA GLY A 62 -5.44 -11.72 0.24
C GLY A 62 -5.12 -10.24 0.02
N VAL A 63 -3.94 -9.89 -0.51
CA VAL A 63 -3.59 -8.48 -0.76
C VAL A 63 -4.45 -7.86 -1.86
N LEU A 64 -4.76 -8.62 -2.90
CA LEU A 64 -5.60 -8.16 -4.01
C LEU A 64 -7.04 -7.92 -3.57
N GLN A 65 -7.62 -8.86 -2.82
CA GLN A 65 -8.98 -8.75 -2.27
C GLN A 65 -9.10 -7.55 -1.32
N LEU A 66 -8.15 -7.42 -0.39
CA LEU A 66 -8.10 -6.32 0.56
C LEU A 66 -8.03 -4.96 -0.14
N ALA A 67 -7.11 -4.79 -1.09
CA ALA A 67 -6.98 -3.55 -1.85
C ALA A 67 -8.27 -3.24 -2.62
N ASN A 68 -8.87 -4.23 -3.29
CA ASN A 68 -10.13 -4.05 -4.01
C ASN A 68 -11.28 -3.62 -3.10
N MET A 69 -11.42 -4.25 -1.93
CA MET A 69 -12.45 -3.89 -0.95
C MET A 69 -12.29 -2.45 -0.45
N LEU A 70 -11.06 -2.06 -0.05
CA LEU A 70 -10.76 -0.73 0.45
C LEU A 70 -10.96 0.34 -0.63
N ARG A 71 -10.51 0.08 -1.86
CA ARG A 71 -10.70 0.98 -3.01
C ARG A 71 -12.18 1.14 -3.34
N ALA A 72 -12.97 0.07 -3.29
CA ALA A 72 -14.41 0.14 -3.53
C ALA A 72 -15.15 0.92 -2.42
N GLN A 73 -14.77 0.73 -1.15
CA GLN A 73 -15.30 1.53 -0.03
C GLN A 73 -14.97 3.02 -0.21
N ALA A 74 -13.70 3.33 -0.51
CA ALA A 74 -13.24 4.70 -0.76
C ALA A 74 -14.00 5.37 -1.93
N ALA A 75 -14.14 4.66 -3.05
CA ALA A 75 -14.86 5.16 -4.22
C ALA A 75 -16.33 5.46 -3.90
N ARG A 76 -17.03 4.58 -3.16
CA ARG A 76 -18.41 4.82 -2.72
C ARG A 76 -18.56 6.00 -1.76
N SER A 77 -17.51 6.35 -1.02
CA SER A 77 -17.45 7.56 -0.18
C SER A 77 -16.98 8.82 -0.94
N GLY A 78 -16.85 8.74 -2.27
CA GLY A 78 -16.45 9.85 -3.12
C GLY A 78 -14.94 10.15 -3.10
N CYS A 79 -14.10 9.23 -2.65
CA CYS A 79 -12.64 9.34 -2.82
C CYS A 79 -12.26 8.82 -4.21
N TYR A 80 -11.53 9.63 -4.99
CA TYR A 80 -11.02 9.18 -6.28
C TYR A 80 -10.13 7.94 -6.12
N GLN A 81 -10.39 6.90 -6.92
CA GLN A 81 -9.51 5.75 -7.06
C GLN A 81 -9.10 5.60 -8.51
N SER A 82 -7.81 5.33 -8.75
CA SER A 82 -7.32 5.06 -10.10
C SER A 82 -8.14 3.92 -10.73
N PRO A 83 -8.60 4.02 -12.00
CA PRO A 83 -9.27 2.92 -12.68
C PRO A 83 -8.30 1.79 -13.07
N GLN A 84 -6.99 2.01 -12.94
CA GLN A 84 -5.98 0.99 -13.26
C GLN A 84 -6.05 -0.18 -12.27
N PRO A 85 -5.68 -1.39 -12.73
CA PRO A 85 -5.51 -2.53 -11.84
C PRO A 85 -4.58 -2.21 -10.67
N PHE A 86 -4.86 -2.82 -9.52
CA PHE A 86 -4.00 -2.70 -8.36
C PHE A 86 -2.71 -3.49 -8.59
N HIS A 87 -1.57 -2.80 -8.54
CA HIS A 87 -0.24 -3.39 -8.60
C HIS A 87 0.42 -3.28 -7.22
N PRO A 88 0.51 -4.37 -6.43
CA PRO A 88 1.11 -4.34 -5.10
C PRO A 88 2.61 -4.04 -5.19
N HIS A 89 3.01 -2.89 -4.68
CA HIS A 89 4.39 -2.43 -4.75
C HIS A 89 4.77 -1.58 -3.53
N ILE A 90 6.05 -1.60 -3.19
CA ILE A 90 6.71 -0.74 -2.22
C ILE A 90 7.63 0.20 -2.99
N THR A 91 7.44 1.51 -2.84
CA THR A 91 8.32 2.50 -3.47
C THR A 91 9.66 2.56 -2.75
N LEU A 92 10.76 2.32 -3.46
CA LEU A 92 12.13 2.41 -2.96
C LEU A 92 12.79 3.76 -3.29
N LEU A 93 12.63 4.23 -4.53
CA LEU A 93 13.17 5.50 -5.02
C LEU A 93 12.06 6.30 -5.68
N ARG A 94 12.05 7.61 -5.41
CA ARG A 94 11.20 8.62 -6.06
C ARG A 94 12.10 9.55 -6.86
N ASP A 95 11.53 10.24 -7.83
CA ASP A 95 12.26 11.12 -8.74
C ASP A 95 13.39 10.41 -9.52
N ALA A 96 13.25 9.11 -9.76
CA ALA A 96 14.14 8.33 -10.61
C ALA A 96 13.89 8.67 -12.09
N ARG A 97 14.48 9.80 -12.53
CA ARG A 97 14.28 10.39 -13.87
C ARG A 97 14.93 9.60 -15.00
N HIS A 98 15.96 8.83 -14.70
CA HIS A 98 16.72 8.06 -15.67
C HIS A 98 16.59 6.58 -15.38
N ALA A 99 16.75 5.74 -16.41
CA ALA A 99 16.81 4.31 -16.24
C ALA A 99 17.94 3.95 -15.26
N VAL A 100 17.62 3.18 -14.22
CA VAL A 100 18.61 2.65 -13.29
C VAL A 100 18.75 1.14 -13.51
N PRO A 101 19.95 0.56 -13.36
CA PRO A 101 20.11 -0.88 -13.35
C PRO A 101 19.27 -1.48 -12.22
N ILE A 102 18.27 -2.27 -12.57
CA ILE A 102 17.54 -3.08 -11.60
C ILE A 102 18.32 -4.39 -11.45
N PRO A 103 18.70 -4.79 -10.22
CA PRO A 103 19.42 -6.03 -10.00
C PRO A 103 18.66 -7.21 -10.64
N PRO A 104 19.39 -8.22 -11.16
CA PRO A 104 18.75 -9.40 -11.70
C PRO A 104 17.87 -10.10 -10.64
N PRO A 105 16.84 -10.84 -11.06
CA PRO A 105 15.99 -11.62 -10.16
C PRO A 105 16.85 -12.53 -9.26
N GLY A 106 16.44 -12.72 -8.00
CA GLY A 106 17.17 -13.61 -7.08
C GLY A 106 16.94 -13.34 -5.59
N PHE A 107 16.42 -12.16 -5.24
CA PHE A 107 15.89 -11.95 -3.90
C PHE A 107 14.49 -12.57 -3.78
N SER A 108 14.17 -13.08 -2.60
CA SER A 108 12.87 -13.63 -2.25
C SER A 108 12.63 -13.39 -0.77
N TRP A 109 12.06 -12.24 -0.44
CA TRP A 109 11.79 -11.84 0.94
C TRP A 109 10.34 -12.12 1.29
N ALA A 110 10.10 -13.25 1.94
CA ALA A 110 8.77 -13.65 2.40
C ALA A 110 8.54 -13.19 3.85
N PHE A 111 7.36 -12.63 4.12
CA PHE A 111 6.93 -12.28 5.47
C PHE A 111 5.41 -12.38 5.61
N ALA A 112 4.96 -12.73 6.80
CA ALA A 112 3.55 -12.76 7.14
C ALA A 112 3.00 -11.33 7.27
N VAL A 113 1.87 -11.06 6.63
CA VAL A 113 1.10 -9.83 6.78
C VAL A 113 -0.06 -10.12 7.73
N ASN A 114 0.00 -9.51 8.92
CA ASN A 114 -0.92 -9.78 10.02
C ASN A 114 -1.90 -8.64 10.30
N GLU A 115 -1.69 -7.48 9.68
CA GLU A 115 -2.56 -6.31 9.85
C GLU A 115 -2.45 -5.37 8.64
N PHE A 116 -3.41 -4.47 8.51
CA PHE A 116 -3.29 -3.26 7.68
C PHE A 116 -3.57 -2.02 8.52
N VAL A 117 -3.10 -0.86 8.05
CA VAL A 117 -3.07 0.36 8.87
C VAL A 117 -3.60 1.53 8.05
N LEU A 118 -4.47 2.33 8.68
CA LEU A 118 -4.85 3.64 8.17
C LEU A 118 -3.76 4.65 8.55
N TYR A 119 -3.16 5.28 7.55
CA TYR A 119 -2.13 6.30 7.74
C TYR A 119 -2.63 7.68 7.34
N GLU A 120 -2.23 8.69 8.11
CA GLU A 120 -2.21 10.08 7.70
C GLU A 120 -0.80 10.44 7.23
N SER A 121 -0.70 11.09 6.07
CA SER A 121 0.55 11.65 5.58
C SER A 121 0.55 13.16 5.75
N SER A 122 1.57 13.71 6.41
CA SER A 122 1.81 15.15 6.47
C SER A 122 3.15 15.50 5.80
N PHE A 123 3.18 16.58 5.04
CA PHE A 123 4.43 17.10 4.47
C PHE A 123 4.94 18.26 5.33
N SER A 124 6.09 18.08 5.99
CA SER A 124 6.67 19.12 6.84
C SER A 124 8.20 19.17 6.66
N ARG A 125 8.76 20.38 6.60
CA ARG A 125 10.22 20.61 6.48
C ARG A 125 10.89 19.80 5.36
N GLY A 126 10.22 19.70 4.20
CA GLY A 126 10.74 18.98 3.03
C GLY A 126 10.70 17.44 3.13
N ARG A 127 10.00 16.88 4.12
CA ARG A 127 9.88 15.42 4.31
C ARG A 127 8.43 15.01 4.55
N THR A 128 8.00 13.94 3.89
CA THR A 128 6.74 13.27 4.20
C THR A 128 6.89 12.45 5.48
N ARG A 129 5.97 12.63 6.41
CA ARG A 129 5.82 11.83 7.63
C ARG A 129 4.50 11.07 7.55
N TYR A 130 4.54 9.81 7.98
CA TYR A 130 3.36 8.97 8.08
C TYR A 130 3.04 8.74 9.56
N GLN A 131 1.80 9.03 9.95
CA GLN A 131 1.27 8.76 11.27
C GLN A 131 0.22 7.66 11.16
N ALA A 132 0.40 6.56 11.90
CA ALA A 132 -0.62 5.53 12.00
C ALA A 132 -1.79 6.08 12.83
N LEU A 133 -3.00 6.03 12.28
CA LEU A 133 -4.23 6.43 12.97
C LEU A 133 -4.90 5.22 13.61
N GLU A 134 -5.12 4.16 12.82
CA GLU A 134 -5.81 2.94 13.25
C GLU A 134 -5.16 1.71 12.61
N ARG A 135 -5.11 0.61 13.37
CA ARG A 135 -4.56 -0.68 12.94
C ARG A 135 -5.66 -1.74 12.96
N TYR A 136 -5.66 -2.58 11.95
CA TYR A 136 -6.69 -3.60 11.73
C TYR A 136 -6.00 -4.97 11.61
N PRO A 137 -5.94 -5.75 12.70
CA PRO A 137 -5.37 -7.10 12.66
C PRO A 137 -6.25 -8.02 11.82
N PHE A 138 -5.62 -8.94 11.12
CA PHE A 138 -6.28 -10.04 10.44
C PHE A 138 -6.59 -11.17 11.41
N ASP A 139 -7.54 -12.00 11.01
CA ASP A 139 -7.83 -13.24 11.70
C ASP A 139 -6.64 -14.19 11.56
N LYS A 140 -6.40 -15.05 12.55
CA LYS A 140 -5.32 -16.04 12.46
C LYS A 140 -5.59 -16.97 11.27
N GLU A 141 -4.55 -17.29 10.49
CA GLU A 141 -4.62 -18.41 9.55
C GLU A 141 -5.02 -19.67 10.35
N SER A 142 -6.11 -20.32 9.93
CA SER A 142 -6.57 -21.60 10.50
C SER A 142 -5.83 -22.76 9.86
#